data_AF-A4Z0X9-F1
#
_entry.id   AF-A4Z0X9-F1
#
_cell.length_a   1.000
_cell.length_b   1.000
_cell.length_c   1.000
_cell.angle_alpha   90.00
_cell.angle_beta   90.00
_cell.angle_gamma   90.00
#
_symmetry.space_group_name_H-M   'P 1'
#
loop_
_entity.id
_entity.type
_entity.pdbx_description
1 polymer ?
#
loop_
_entity_poly.entity_id
_entity_poly.type
_entity_poly.pdbx_seq_one_letter_code
_entity_poly.pdbx_strand_id
1 'polypeptide(L)'
;MNVVAAAKRITGHVGFWLRALGQEAMDLSLRTHADLRTRIVESPGTTLDDTALAALVADLRAVAGNTLPAGDLTYGIFSGQREALARAIITLVSDATTGRPIAFNALAVMQVARDGETQQVIHLGLVMVDPDARGKGLSGVLYGLTTLLLFIRDGLRPKWISNVTQVPAVAGMVCETFSDVYPSPQPEARQSFTHLQLARGIMRAHRAVFGVGDEAGFDETRFVITNAYTGGSDALKKRFDEAPKHRDDIYNGFCARELDYDRGDDLLQLGRIDMAAARRYLLREIPSGSLPALLATSAVLALQRMILPLLHWLDDSRTFGILRPRRPSGEAAP
;
A
#
# COMPACT_ATOMS: atom_id res chain seq x y z
N MET A 1 0.71 33.21 -16.05
CA MET A 1 0.82 31.74 -16.08
C MET A 1 0.47 31.29 -17.49
N ASN A 2 1.42 30.75 -18.26
CA ASN A 2 1.31 30.65 -19.72
C ASN A 2 0.41 29.46 -20.14
N VAL A 3 -0.62 29.70 -20.97
CA VAL A 3 -1.66 28.73 -21.36
C VAL A 3 -1.06 27.48 -22.02
N VAL A 4 0.07 27.64 -22.72
CA VAL A 4 0.82 26.54 -23.36
C VAL A 4 1.45 25.59 -22.33
N ALA A 5 1.92 26.11 -21.19
CA ALA A 5 2.50 25.30 -20.13
C ALA A 5 1.42 24.50 -19.37
N ALA A 6 0.24 25.10 -19.19
CA ALA A 6 -0.93 24.40 -18.63
C ALA A 6 -1.43 23.30 -19.58
N ALA A 7 -1.53 23.57 -20.89
CA ALA A 7 -1.94 22.59 -21.89
C ALA A 7 -0.96 21.41 -22.05
N LYS A 8 0.37 21.67 -21.99
CA LYS A 8 1.40 20.61 -21.94
C LYS A 8 1.33 19.77 -20.67
N ARG A 9 1.05 20.38 -19.51
CA ARG A 9 0.82 19.64 -18.26
C ARG A 9 -0.41 18.73 -18.39
N ILE A 10 -1.53 19.25 -18.89
CA ILE A 10 -2.79 18.51 -19.02
C ILE A 10 -2.66 17.34 -20.01
N THR A 11 -2.06 17.56 -21.19
CA THR A 11 -1.83 16.49 -22.18
C THR A 11 -0.88 15.41 -21.67
N GLY A 12 0.16 15.78 -20.91
CA GLY A 12 1.04 14.81 -20.23
C GLY A 12 0.32 13.99 -19.16
N HIS A 13 -0.64 14.58 -18.45
CA HIS A 13 -1.43 13.87 -17.43
C HIS A 13 -2.42 12.89 -18.09
N VAL A 14 -3.09 13.29 -19.18
CA VAL A 14 -4.02 12.40 -19.92
C VAL A 14 -3.28 11.19 -20.51
N GLY A 15 -2.11 11.40 -21.13
CA GLY A 15 -1.30 10.30 -21.67
C GLY A 15 -0.78 9.34 -20.59
N PHE A 16 -0.45 9.85 -19.40
CA PHE A 16 -0.11 9.03 -18.24
C PHE A 16 -1.28 8.15 -17.82
N TRP A 17 -2.47 8.73 -17.62
CA TRP A 17 -3.66 7.98 -17.20
C TRP A 17 -4.09 6.93 -18.23
N LEU A 18 -4.00 7.23 -19.53
CA LEU A 18 -4.28 6.25 -20.58
C LEU A 18 -3.32 5.05 -20.55
N ARG A 19 -2.02 5.29 -20.33
CA ARG A 19 -1.04 4.19 -20.16
C ARG A 19 -1.28 3.41 -18.87
N ALA A 20 -1.49 4.11 -17.76
CA ALA A 20 -1.74 3.50 -16.44
C ALA A 20 -2.98 2.59 -16.44
N LEU A 21 -4.03 2.97 -17.16
CA LEU A 21 -5.29 2.24 -17.23
C LEU A 21 -5.35 1.20 -18.36
N GLY A 22 -4.51 1.35 -19.40
CA GLY A 22 -4.54 0.48 -20.58
C GLY A 22 -3.57 -0.72 -20.57
N GLN A 23 -2.57 -0.75 -19.69
CA GLN A 23 -1.62 -1.88 -19.60
C GLN A 23 -2.21 -3.05 -18.82
N GLU A 24 -1.85 -4.30 -19.13
CA GLU A 24 -2.26 -5.50 -18.36
C GLU A 24 -1.59 -5.56 -16.98
N ALA A 25 -0.37 -5.06 -16.86
CA ALA A 25 0.32 -4.80 -15.60
C ALA A 25 1.05 -3.46 -15.67
N MET A 26 1.04 -2.73 -14.56
CA MET A 26 1.56 -1.35 -14.51
C MET A 26 3.11 -1.33 -14.57
N ASP A 27 3.71 -0.64 -15.55
CA ASP A 27 5.09 -0.15 -15.50
C ASP A 27 5.12 1.31 -15.93
N LEU A 28 5.08 2.19 -14.95
CA LEU A 28 4.93 3.64 -15.15
C LEU A 28 6.13 4.38 -14.62
N SER A 29 6.60 5.37 -15.37
CA SER A 29 7.59 6.35 -14.90
C SER A 29 6.97 7.75 -14.95
N LEU A 30 7.03 8.46 -13.82
CA LEU A 30 6.58 9.84 -13.72
C LEU A 30 7.61 10.71 -12.98
N ARG A 31 7.58 12.01 -13.24
CA ARG A 31 8.28 13.00 -12.42
C ARG A 31 7.33 13.48 -11.33
N THR A 32 7.62 13.10 -10.08
CA THR A 32 6.83 13.51 -8.91
C THR A 32 7.25 14.89 -8.41
N HIS A 33 8.55 15.21 -8.50
CA HIS A 33 9.12 16.53 -8.21
C HIS A 33 10.13 16.94 -9.29
N ALA A 34 10.63 18.18 -9.24
CA ALA A 34 11.60 18.69 -10.22
C ALA A 34 12.84 17.77 -10.34
N ASP A 35 13.29 17.25 -9.20
CA ASP A 35 14.53 16.48 -9.09
C ASP A 35 14.29 14.98 -8.83
N LEU A 36 13.02 14.52 -8.89
CA LEU A 36 12.66 13.15 -8.54
C LEU A 36 11.92 12.45 -9.67
N ARG A 37 12.36 11.22 -9.96
CA ARG A 37 11.68 10.29 -10.85
C ARG A 37 11.12 9.14 -10.00
N THR A 38 9.85 8.82 -10.22
CA THR A 38 9.19 7.68 -9.59
C THR A 38 8.82 6.67 -10.66
N ARG A 39 9.21 5.41 -10.45
CA ARG A 39 8.79 4.26 -11.26
C ARG A 39 7.89 3.36 -10.42
N ILE A 40 6.76 2.94 -10.95
CA ILE A 40 5.85 1.98 -10.31
C ILE A 40 5.76 0.75 -11.21
N VAL A 41 6.11 -0.42 -10.68
CA VAL A 41 6.10 -1.71 -11.38
C VAL A 41 5.22 -2.71 -10.63
N GLU A 42 4.16 -3.18 -11.27
CA GLU A 42 3.28 -4.24 -10.79
C GLU A 42 3.81 -5.61 -11.25
N SER A 43 3.81 -6.58 -10.34
CA SER A 43 4.22 -7.96 -10.55
C SER A 43 5.55 -8.10 -11.30
N PRO A 44 6.65 -7.44 -10.85
CA PRO A 44 7.95 -7.46 -11.55
C PRO A 44 8.45 -8.87 -11.88
N GLY A 45 8.13 -9.87 -11.06
CA GLY A 45 8.48 -11.26 -11.30
C GLY A 45 7.85 -11.89 -12.56
N THR A 46 6.77 -11.31 -13.09
CA THR A 46 6.12 -11.73 -14.33
C THR A 46 6.22 -10.69 -15.45
N THR A 47 6.41 -9.41 -15.12
CA THR A 47 6.41 -8.31 -16.09
C THR A 47 7.80 -7.95 -16.60
N LEU A 48 8.85 -8.18 -15.80
CA LEU A 48 10.23 -7.87 -16.17
C LEU A 48 11.00 -9.11 -16.64
N ASP A 49 11.87 -8.91 -17.61
CA ASP A 49 12.92 -9.89 -17.97
C ASP A 49 13.96 -10.03 -16.84
N ASP A 50 14.83 -11.04 -16.94
CA ASP A 50 15.80 -11.35 -15.88
C ASP A 50 16.78 -10.21 -15.61
N THR A 51 17.16 -9.46 -16.66
CA THR A 51 18.14 -8.37 -16.54
C THR A 51 17.51 -7.17 -15.82
N ALA A 52 16.31 -6.78 -16.23
CA ALA A 52 15.56 -5.69 -15.61
C ALA A 52 15.13 -6.04 -14.18
N LEU A 53 14.77 -7.29 -13.92
CA LEU A 53 14.43 -7.77 -12.57
C LEU A 53 15.66 -7.74 -11.65
N ALA A 54 16.82 -8.22 -12.11
CA ALA A 54 18.06 -8.18 -11.36
C ALA A 54 18.50 -6.74 -11.04
N ALA A 55 18.38 -5.83 -12.01
CA ALA A 55 18.65 -4.41 -11.81
C ALA A 55 17.71 -3.79 -10.76
N LEU A 56 16.41 -4.08 -10.83
CA LEU A 56 15.45 -3.61 -9.84
C LEU A 56 15.80 -4.11 -8.43
N VAL A 57 16.13 -5.40 -8.29
CA VAL A 57 16.51 -5.98 -6.99
C VAL A 57 17.80 -5.35 -6.46
N ALA A 58 18.77 -5.06 -7.33
CA ALA A 58 19.99 -4.36 -6.95
C ALA A 58 19.70 -2.94 -6.43
N ASP A 59 18.82 -2.19 -7.09
CA ASP A 59 18.39 -0.86 -6.64
C ASP A 59 17.71 -0.91 -5.26
N LEU A 60 16.83 -1.90 -5.04
CA LEU A 60 16.15 -2.10 -3.75
C LEU A 60 17.15 -2.43 -2.62
N ARG A 61 18.12 -3.31 -2.90
CA ARG A 61 19.19 -3.65 -1.94
C ARG A 61 20.10 -2.46 -1.66
N ALA A 62 20.40 -1.63 -2.65
CA ALA A 62 21.20 -0.42 -2.47
C ALA A 62 20.52 0.57 -1.51
N VAL A 63 19.22 0.82 -1.67
CA VAL A 63 18.46 1.66 -0.73
C VAL A 63 18.41 1.01 0.66
N ALA A 64 18.19 -0.30 0.74
CA ALA A 64 18.15 -1.01 2.02
C ALA A 64 19.48 -0.89 2.79
N GLY A 65 20.60 -1.13 2.12
CA GLY A 65 21.94 -1.03 2.69
C GLY A 65 22.30 0.37 3.23
N ASN A 66 21.69 1.43 2.69
CA ASN A 66 21.86 2.79 3.21
C ASN A 66 21.00 3.09 4.43
N THR A 67 19.97 2.26 4.71
CA THR A 67 18.96 2.53 5.73
C THR A 67 19.08 1.67 6.99
N LEU A 68 19.70 0.49 6.87
CA LEU A 68 19.88 -0.45 7.97
C LEU A 68 21.37 -0.68 8.26
N PRO A 69 21.75 -0.92 9.54
CA PRO A 69 23.08 -1.40 9.86
C PRO A 69 23.36 -2.72 9.13
N ALA A 70 24.63 -3.00 8.82
CA ALA A 70 25.05 -4.15 8.00
C ALA A 70 24.33 -5.45 8.41
N GLY A 71 23.35 -5.83 7.60
CA GLY A 71 22.49 -6.97 7.79
C GLY A 71 21.67 -7.14 6.52
N ASP A 72 21.78 -8.32 5.91
CA ASP A 72 21.07 -8.59 4.66
C ASP A 72 19.62 -8.93 4.97
N LEU A 73 18.69 -8.05 4.58
CA LEU A 73 17.30 -8.47 4.46
C LEU A 73 17.23 -9.51 3.35
N THR A 74 16.89 -10.75 3.72
CA THR A 74 16.90 -11.90 2.80
C THR A 74 15.51 -12.38 2.41
N TYR A 75 14.45 -11.75 2.93
CA TYR A 75 13.07 -12.16 2.71
C TYR A 75 12.35 -11.35 1.62
N GLY A 76 11.25 -11.91 1.12
CA GLY A 76 10.34 -11.23 0.19
C GLY A 76 11.04 -10.70 -1.06
N ILE A 77 10.89 -9.41 -1.32
CA ILE A 77 11.43 -8.72 -2.50
C ILE A 77 12.96 -8.73 -2.57
N PHE A 78 13.65 -8.92 -1.44
CA PHE A 78 15.12 -8.93 -1.41
C PHE A 78 15.71 -10.29 -1.77
N SER A 79 14.91 -11.36 -1.79
CA SER A 79 15.37 -12.68 -2.23
C SER A 79 15.77 -12.71 -3.71
N GLY A 80 15.21 -11.79 -4.51
CA GLY A 80 15.35 -11.79 -5.97
C GLY A 80 14.57 -12.89 -6.68
N GLN A 81 13.82 -13.73 -5.95
CA GLN A 81 13.03 -14.80 -6.53
C GLN A 81 11.83 -14.23 -7.30
N ARG A 82 11.60 -14.75 -8.52
CA ARG A 82 10.50 -14.33 -9.39
C ARG A 82 9.15 -14.53 -8.71
N GLU A 83 8.97 -15.62 -7.97
CA GLU A 83 7.74 -15.97 -7.28
C GLU A 83 7.37 -14.92 -6.22
N ALA A 84 8.35 -14.45 -5.45
CA ALA A 84 8.14 -13.39 -4.46
C ALA A 84 7.81 -12.05 -5.13
N LEU A 85 8.49 -11.73 -6.23
CA LEU A 85 8.30 -10.50 -6.98
C LEU A 85 7.06 -10.51 -7.90
N ALA A 86 6.49 -11.67 -8.21
CA ALA A 86 5.28 -11.82 -9.01
C ALA A 86 4.02 -11.32 -8.29
N ARG A 87 4.08 -11.18 -6.96
CA ARG A 87 3.00 -10.65 -6.12
C ARG A 87 3.34 -9.29 -5.52
N ALA A 88 4.42 -8.66 -5.97
CA ALA A 88 4.86 -7.38 -5.45
C ALA A 88 4.38 -6.22 -6.34
N ILE A 89 4.26 -5.04 -5.75
CA ILE A 89 4.13 -3.79 -6.50
C ILE A 89 5.17 -2.84 -5.94
N ILE A 90 6.15 -2.49 -6.79
CA ILE A 90 7.33 -1.74 -6.39
C ILE A 90 7.19 -0.31 -6.86
N THR A 91 7.26 0.62 -5.92
CA THR A 91 7.39 2.05 -6.19
C THR A 91 8.82 2.46 -5.87
N LEU A 92 9.64 2.68 -6.90
CA LEU A 92 11.03 3.12 -6.77
C LEU A 92 11.13 4.62 -7.04
N VAL A 93 11.76 5.36 -6.14
CA VAL A 93 12.07 6.78 -6.31
C VAL A 93 13.57 6.93 -6.49
N SER A 94 13.96 7.62 -7.57
CA SER A 94 15.34 7.92 -7.91
C SER A 94 15.53 9.41 -8.09
N ASP A 95 16.75 9.87 -7.84
CA ASP A 95 17.19 11.20 -8.24
C ASP A 95 17.12 11.33 -9.78
N ALA A 96 16.46 12.37 -10.27
CA ALA A 96 16.17 12.52 -11.70
C ALA A 96 17.40 12.87 -12.54
N THR A 97 18.48 13.35 -11.90
CA THR A 97 19.72 13.78 -12.57
C THR A 97 20.72 12.65 -12.64
N THR A 98 20.97 12.00 -11.51
CA THR A 98 21.97 10.93 -11.35
C THR A 98 21.41 9.54 -11.59
N GLY A 99 20.08 9.37 -11.51
CA GLY A 99 19.43 8.07 -11.58
C GLY A 99 19.56 7.22 -10.31
N ARG A 100 20.29 7.70 -9.28
CA ARG A 100 20.52 6.97 -8.04
C ARG A 100 19.19 6.67 -7.34
N PRO A 101 18.90 5.41 -6.94
CA PRO A 101 17.72 5.10 -6.14
C PRO A 101 17.89 5.68 -4.73
N ILE A 102 16.83 6.32 -4.23
CA ILE A 102 16.85 7.01 -2.92
C ILE A 102 15.74 6.54 -1.98
N ALA A 103 14.67 5.94 -2.50
CA ALA A 103 13.60 5.40 -1.68
C ALA A 103 12.80 4.35 -2.45
N PHE A 104 12.15 3.45 -1.74
CA PHE A 104 11.13 2.60 -2.33
C PHE A 104 9.99 2.27 -1.36
N ASN A 105 8.87 1.88 -1.94
CA ASN A 105 7.80 1.13 -1.28
C ASN A 105 7.59 -0.19 -2.02
N ALA A 106 7.42 -1.27 -1.26
CA ALA A 106 7.19 -2.60 -1.78
C ALA A 106 5.88 -3.17 -1.21
N LEU A 107 4.79 -2.99 -1.95
CA LEU A 107 3.50 -3.61 -1.61
C LEU A 107 3.54 -5.09 -1.95
N ALA A 108 2.74 -5.88 -1.23
CA ALA A 108 2.49 -7.28 -1.57
C ALA A 108 0.99 -7.53 -1.74
N VAL A 109 0.63 -8.40 -2.69
CA VAL A 109 -0.76 -8.78 -2.97
C VAL A 109 -1.02 -10.17 -2.39
N MET A 110 -1.85 -10.23 -1.36
CA MET A 110 -2.24 -11.48 -0.69
C MET A 110 -3.62 -11.93 -1.16
N GLN A 111 -3.77 -13.23 -1.37
CA GLN A 111 -5.05 -13.86 -1.72
C GLN A 111 -5.58 -14.62 -0.50
N VAL A 112 -6.58 -14.07 0.16
CA VAL A 112 -7.08 -14.55 1.45
C VAL A 112 -8.42 -15.26 1.26
N ALA A 113 -8.47 -16.55 1.58
CA ALA A 113 -9.72 -17.30 1.53
C ALA A 113 -10.70 -16.78 2.60
N ARG A 114 -11.92 -16.43 2.18
CA ARG A 114 -12.99 -15.89 3.02
C ARG A 114 -14.34 -16.33 2.46
N ASP A 115 -15.17 -16.96 3.29
CA ASP A 115 -16.58 -17.29 2.97
C ASP A 115 -16.75 -18.08 1.64
N GLY A 116 -15.78 -18.94 1.32
CA GLY A 116 -15.76 -19.70 0.05
C GLY A 116 -15.26 -18.90 -1.16
N GLU A 117 -14.93 -17.63 -0.99
CA GLU A 117 -14.38 -16.73 -2.00
C GLU A 117 -12.90 -16.39 -1.70
N THR A 118 -12.18 -15.92 -2.71
CA THR A 118 -10.81 -15.41 -2.54
C THR A 118 -10.85 -13.88 -2.51
N GLN A 119 -10.49 -13.30 -1.38
CA GLN A 119 -10.39 -11.86 -1.20
C GLN A 119 -8.93 -11.40 -1.38
N GLN A 120 -8.72 -10.49 -2.33
CA GLN A 120 -7.45 -9.79 -2.46
C GLN A 120 -7.27 -8.79 -1.32
N VAL A 121 -6.11 -8.83 -0.66
CA VAL A 121 -5.66 -7.84 0.34
C VAL A 121 -4.30 -7.29 -0.08
N ILE A 122 -4.17 -5.97 -0.19
CA ILE A 122 -2.89 -5.31 -0.51
C ILE A 122 -2.19 -4.97 0.79
N HIS A 123 -1.04 -5.59 1.04
CA HIS A 123 -0.17 -5.22 2.13
C HIS A 123 0.65 -3.98 1.76
N LEU A 124 0.63 -2.95 2.62
CA LEU A 124 1.41 -1.71 2.44
C LEU A 124 2.92 -1.96 2.44
N GLY A 125 3.33 -3.06 3.07
CA GLY A 125 4.69 -3.56 2.98
C GLY A 125 5.75 -2.57 3.43
N LEU A 126 6.95 -2.78 2.91
CA LEU A 126 8.13 -2.11 3.40
C LEU A 126 8.32 -0.77 2.70
N VAL A 127 8.65 0.26 3.47
CA VAL A 127 9.08 1.56 2.96
C VAL A 127 10.46 1.86 3.49
N MET A 128 11.37 2.18 2.58
CA MET A 128 12.72 2.60 2.90
C MET A 128 13.02 3.90 2.19
N VAL A 129 13.63 4.81 2.94
CA VAL A 129 14.07 6.12 2.46
C VAL A 129 15.49 6.33 2.93
N ASP A 130 16.40 6.51 1.98
CA ASP A 130 17.79 6.87 2.21
C ASP A 130 17.84 8.04 3.22
N PRO A 131 18.63 7.94 4.31
CA PRO A 131 18.69 8.96 5.35
C PRO A 131 18.91 10.38 4.81
N ASP A 132 19.73 10.52 3.76
CA ASP A 132 20.06 11.81 3.13
C ASP A 132 18.90 12.38 2.28
N ALA A 133 17.88 11.57 2.01
CA ALA A 133 16.69 11.93 1.24
C ALA A 133 15.43 12.13 2.09
N ARG A 134 15.50 11.96 3.42
CA ARG A 134 14.36 12.16 4.33
C ARG A 134 13.90 13.62 4.32
N GLY A 135 12.61 13.83 4.61
CA GLY A 135 12.01 15.18 4.64
C GLY A 135 11.65 15.78 3.27
N LYS A 136 11.95 15.11 2.16
CA LYS A 136 11.60 15.56 0.79
C LYS A 136 10.13 15.30 0.39
N GLY A 137 9.22 15.18 1.35
CA GLY A 137 7.79 14.95 1.08
C GLY A 137 7.43 13.60 0.45
N LEU A 138 8.34 12.61 0.52
CA LEU A 138 8.20 11.34 -0.21
C LEU A 138 7.05 10.43 0.29
N SER A 139 6.55 10.64 1.51
CA SER A 139 5.57 9.75 2.13
C SER A 139 4.26 9.66 1.35
N GLY A 140 3.78 10.76 0.76
CA GLY A 140 2.56 10.75 -0.05
C GLY A 140 2.70 9.84 -1.28
N VAL A 141 3.84 9.95 -1.97
CA VAL A 141 4.18 9.13 -3.15
C VAL A 141 4.36 7.66 -2.76
N LEU A 142 5.07 7.38 -1.68
CA LEU A 142 5.44 6.01 -1.29
C LEU A 142 4.27 5.21 -0.71
N TYR A 143 3.33 5.84 0.00
CA TYR A 143 2.22 5.14 0.65
C TYR A 143 0.88 5.29 -0.08
N GLY A 144 0.61 6.44 -0.70
CA GLY A 144 -0.72 6.79 -1.19
C GLY A 144 -0.89 6.70 -2.70
N LEU A 145 0.11 7.12 -3.48
CA LEU A 145 -0.02 7.18 -4.95
C LEU A 145 -0.33 5.80 -5.54
N THR A 146 0.42 4.77 -5.17
CA THR A 146 0.27 3.43 -5.74
C THR A 146 -1.06 2.80 -5.34
N THR A 147 -1.49 2.95 -4.08
CA THR A 147 -2.79 2.43 -3.63
C THR A 147 -3.96 3.16 -4.33
N LEU A 148 -3.83 4.47 -4.57
CA LEU A 148 -4.80 5.24 -5.35
C LEU A 148 -4.87 4.77 -6.81
N LEU A 149 -3.72 4.57 -7.46
CA LEU A 149 -3.67 4.08 -8.84
C LEU A 149 -4.35 2.71 -8.97
N LEU A 150 -4.06 1.79 -8.05
CA LEU A 150 -4.69 0.46 -8.03
C LEU A 150 -6.21 0.55 -7.79
N PHE A 151 -6.64 1.46 -6.94
CA PHE A 151 -8.06 1.70 -6.70
C PHE A 151 -8.77 2.25 -7.96
N ILE A 152 -8.18 3.22 -8.66
CA ILE A 152 -8.72 3.77 -9.92
C ILE A 152 -8.75 2.68 -11.01
N ARG A 153 -7.65 1.94 -11.16
CA ARG A 153 -7.49 0.88 -12.16
C ARG A 153 -8.48 -0.26 -11.98
N ASP A 154 -8.88 -0.56 -10.74
CA ASP A 154 -9.92 -1.54 -10.45
C ASP A 154 -11.35 -0.96 -10.51
N GLY A 155 -11.52 0.12 -11.26
CA GLY A 155 -12.82 0.75 -11.47
C GLY A 155 -13.39 1.38 -10.20
N LEU A 156 -12.54 1.85 -9.28
CA LEU A 156 -12.93 2.49 -8.01
C LEU A 156 -13.75 1.57 -7.10
N ARG A 157 -13.50 0.26 -7.19
CA ARG A 157 -14.05 -0.74 -6.27
C ARG A 157 -13.21 -0.78 -4.98
N PRO A 158 -13.82 -0.74 -3.79
CA PRO A 158 -13.07 -0.73 -2.54
C PRO A 158 -12.14 -1.94 -2.41
N LYS A 159 -10.90 -1.72 -1.97
CA LYS A 159 -9.93 -2.80 -1.73
C LYS A 159 -9.50 -2.85 -0.28
N TRP A 160 -9.25 -4.05 0.21
CA TRP A 160 -8.68 -4.27 1.54
C TRP A 160 -7.19 -4.00 1.53
N ILE A 161 -6.75 -3.27 2.55
CA ILE A 161 -5.36 -2.94 2.83
C ILE A 161 -4.96 -3.59 4.14
N SER A 162 -3.73 -4.09 4.23
CA SER A 162 -3.10 -4.48 5.49
C SER A 162 -1.82 -3.71 5.74
N ASN A 163 -1.50 -3.48 7.01
CA ASN A 163 -0.26 -2.87 7.48
C ASN A 163 0.26 -3.64 8.68
N VAL A 164 1.57 -3.85 8.75
CA VAL A 164 2.24 -4.50 9.88
C VAL A 164 3.30 -3.54 10.38
N THR A 165 3.20 -3.10 11.65
CA THR A 165 4.11 -2.09 12.17
C THR A 165 4.18 -2.03 13.70
N GLN A 166 5.37 -1.75 14.20
CA GLN A 166 5.64 -1.30 15.57
C GLN A 166 5.82 0.23 15.65
N VAL A 167 5.78 0.94 14.52
CA VAL A 167 6.10 2.37 14.43
C VAL A 167 4.83 3.23 14.59
N PRO A 168 4.73 4.07 15.65
CA PRO A 168 3.55 4.89 15.89
C PRO A 168 3.19 5.83 14.74
N ALA A 169 4.20 6.44 14.10
CA ALA A 169 3.97 7.31 12.95
C ALA A 169 3.27 6.59 11.79
N VAL A 170 3.62 5.32 11.54
CA VAL A 170 3.01 4.51 10.48
C VAL A 170 1.60 4.08 10.90
N ALA A 171 1.41 3.64 12.14
CA ALA A 171 0.09 3.25 12.65
C ALA A 171 -0.92 4.40 12.54
N GLY A 172 -0.50 5.61 12.91
CA GLY A 172 -1.30 6.82 12.75
C GLY A 172 -1.55 7.20 11.29
N MET A 173 -0.53 7.14 10.45
CA MET A 173 -0.67 7.43 9.01
C MET A 173 -1.72 6.52 8.35
N VAL A 174 -1.75 5.23 8.70
CA VAL A 174 -2.75 4.29 8.18
C VAL A 174 -4.16 4.68 8.62
N CYS A 175 -4.35 5.00 9.89
CA CYS A 175 -5.65 5.47 10.42
C CYS A 175 -6.10 6.80 9.79
N GLU A 176 -5.19 7.71 9.50
CA GLU A 176 -5.50 8.98 8.84
C GLU A 176 -5.86 8.79 7.35
N THR A 177 -5.28 7.80 6.69
CA THR A 177 -5.36 7.62 5.23
C THR A 177 -6.51 6.71 4.81
N PHE A 178 -6.66 5.56 5.46
CA PHE A 178 -7.59 4.50 5.04
C PHE A 178 -8.89 4.52 5.85
N SER A 179 -9.94 3.93 5.29
CA SER A 179 -11.26 3.82 5.92
C SER A 179 -11.36 2.51 6.71
N ASP A 180 -12.27 2.46 7.68
CA ASP A 180 -12.58 1.27 8.48
C ASP A 180 -11.34 0.60 9.12
N VAL A 181 -10.37 1.40 9.61
CA VAL A 181 -9.10 0.84 10.10
C VAL A 181 -9.28 0.19 11.49
N TYR A 182 -8.83 -1.06 11.63
CA TYR A 182 -8.73 -1.78 12.89
C TYR A 182 -7.44 -2.62 12.98
N PRO A 183 -6.70 -2.62 14.11
CA PRO A 183 -6.98 -1.86 15.33
C PRO A 183 -6.58 -0.38 15.16
N SER A 184 -7.23 0.48 15.94
CA SER A 184 -7.02 1.94 15.92
C SER A 184 -7.44 2.52 17.28
N PRO A 185 -6.74 3.57 17.78
CA PRO A 185 -7.11 4.22 19.03
C PRO A 185 -8.32 5.16 18.90
N GLN A 186 -8.89 5.30 17.71
CA GLN A 186 -10.04 6.17 17.49
C GLN A 186 -11.29 5.58 18.17
N PRO A 187 -12.13 6.40 18.84
CA PRO A 187 -13.32 5.91 19.56
C PRO A 187 -14.31 5.15 18.68
N GLU A 188 -14.34 5.46 17.39
CA GLU A 188 -15.22 4.87 16.38
C GLU A 188 -14.72 3.50 15.87
N ALA A 189 -13.45 3.17 16.12
CA ALA A 189 -12.82 1.97 15.58
C ALA A 189 -13.44 0.72 16.19
N ARG A 190 -13.93 -0.18 15.34
CA ARG A 190 -14.56 -1.44 15.76
C ARG A 190 -14.02 -2.60 14.94
N GLN A 191 -13.75 -3.69 15.64
CA GLN A 191 -13.50 -4.96 14.98
C GLN A 191 -14.79 -5.43 14.32
N SER A 192 -14.72 -5.70 13.02
CA SER A 192 -15.82 -6.37 12.31
C SER A 192 -15.48 -7.84 12.18
N PHE A 193 -16.49 -8.68 11.90
CA PHE A 193 -16.24 -10.08 11.57
C PHE A 193 -15.30 -10.22 10.37
N THR A 194 -15.41 -9.33 9.38
CA THR A 194 -14.52 -9.30 8.22
C THR A 194 -13.08 -9.02 8.62
N HIS A 195 -12.84 -8.08 9.55
CA HIS A 195 -11.50 -7.84 10.10
C HIS A 195 -10.90 -9.11 10.68
N LEU A 196 -11.66 -9.83 11.52
CA LEU A 196 -11.19 -11.06 12.15
C LEU A 196 -10.89 -12.16 11.14
N GLN A 197 -11.79 -12.40 10.19
CA GLN A 197 -11.61 -13.43 9.16
C GLN A 197 -10.39 -13.15 8.26
N LEU A 198 -10.21 -11.89 7.85
CA LEU A 198 -9.05 -11.50 7.04
C LEU A 198 -7.75 -11.63 7.83
N ALA A 199 -7.71 -11.16 9.07
CA ALA A 199 -6.51 -11.26 9.91
C ALA A 199 -6.11 -12.73 10.13
N ARG A 200 -7.07 -13.60 10.46
CA ARG A 200 -6.84 -15.06 10.56
C ARG A 200 -6.32 -15.67 9.27
N GLY A 201 -6.95 -15.34 8.14
CA GLY A 201 -6.56 -15.87 6.84
C GLY A 201 -5.15 -15.41 6.43
N ILE A 202 -4.81 -14.16 6.72
CA ILE A 202 -3.47 -13.59 6.51
C ILE A 202 -2.45 -14.33 7.37
N MET A 203 -2.67 -14.42 8.68
CA MET A 203 -1.70 -15.05 9.58
C MET A 203 -1.52 -16.54 9.33
N ARG A 204 -2.57 -17.24 8.86
CA ARG A 204 -2.50 -18.65 8.50
C ARG A 204 -1.69 -18.94 7.24
N ALA A 205 -1.81 -18.10 6.20
CA ALA A 205 -1.31 -18.44 4.86
C ALA A 205 -0.26 -17.47 4.31
N HIS A 206 -0.12 -16.28 4.88
CA HIS A 206 0.66 -15.18 4.31
C HIS A 206 1.65 -14.55 5.30
N ARG A 207 1.88 -15.14 6.49
CA ARG A 207 2.82 -14.57 7.48
C ARG A 207 4.22 -14.32 6.94
N ALA A 208 4.68 -15.15 5.99
CA ALA A 208 5.98 -15.00 5.34
C ALA A 208 6.15 -13.67 4.58
N VAL A 209 5.05 -13.02 4.18
CA VAL A 209 5.07 -11.69 3.56
C VAL A 209 5.69 -10.65 4.50
N PHE A 210 5.54 -10.84 5.81
CA PHE A 210 6.03 -9.94 6.85
C PHE A 210 7.45 -10.28 7.32
N GLY A 211 8.04 -11.38 6.84
CA GLY A 211 9.36 -11.84 7.27
C GLY A 211 9.41 -12.38 8.69
N VAL A 212 8.26 -12.68 9.31
CA VAL A 212 8.18 -13.21 10.68
C VAL A 212 8.67 -14.65 10.75
N GLY A 213 9.27 -15.03 11.88
CA GLY A 213 9.72 -16.39 12.15
C GLY A 213 8.60 -17.38 12.45
N ASP A 214 8.95 -18.65 12.63
CA ASP A 214 7.97 -19.72 12.82
C ASP A 214 7.27 -19.68 14.18
N GLU A 215 7.98 -19.16 15.18
CA GLU A 215 7.57 -18.94 16.56
C GLU A 215 6.71 -17.68 16.75
N ALA A 216 6.58 -16.84 15.72
CA ALA A 216 5.73 -15.67 15.78
C ALA A 216 4.27 -16.09 15.99
N GLY A 217 3.65 -15.53 17.03
CA GLY A 217 2.26 -15.77 17.40
C GLY A 217 1.31 -14.70 16.85
N PHE A 218 0.01 -14.91 17.01
CA PHE A 218 -1.00 -13.91 16.68
C PHE A 218 -2.07 -13.81 17.78
N ASP A 219 -2.14 -12.64 18.41
CA ASP A 219 -3.21 -12.27 19.32
C ASP A 219 -4.39 -11.71 18.51
N GLU A 220 -5.41 -12.55 18.31
CA GLU A 220 -6.60 -12.20 17.53
C GLU A 220 -7.48 -11.13 18.18
N THR A 221 -7.34 -10.89 19.49
CA THR A 221 -8.16 -9.89 20.19
C THR A 221 -7.61 -8.50 19.92
N ARG A 222 -6.29 -8.36 20.06
CA ARG A 222 -5.58 -7.08 19.91
C ARG A 222 -5.05 -6.83 18.49
N PHE A 223 -5.08 -7.85 17.63
CA PHE A 223 -4.45 -7.85 16.31
C PHE A 223 -2.95 -7.55 16.40
N VAL A 224 -2.28 -8.26 17.31
CA VAL A 224 -0.85 -8.14 17.54
C VAL A 224 -0.16 -9.42 17.07
N ILE A 225 0.82 -9.27 16.18
CA ILE A 225 1.76 -10.34 15.85
C ILE A 225 2.82 -10.33 16.93
N THR A 226 2.87 -11.37 17.74
CA THR A 226 3.81 -11.43 18.87
C THR A 226 5.13 -12.02 18.41
N ASN A 227 6.25 -11.45 18.89
CA ASN A 227 7.59 -11.95 18.54
C ASN A 227 7.82 -11.98 17.01
N ALA A 228 7.48 -10.87 16.34
CA ALA A 228 7.47 -10.74 14.89
C ALA A 228 8.88 -10.67 14.26
N TYR A 229 9.90 -10.30 15.04
CA TYR A 229 11.24 -9.97 14.56
C TYR A 229 12.25 -11.08 14.82
N THR A 230 11.94 -12.31 14.42
CA THR A 230 12.83 -13.46 14.59
C THR A 230 13.14 -14.19 13.29
N GLY A 231 12.52 -13.78 12.19
CA GLY A 231 12.78 -14.27 10.85
C GLY A 231 13.61 -13.28 10.04
N GLY A 232 13.32 -13.17 8.75
CA GLY A 232 14.01 -12.24 7.85
C GLY A 232 13.80 -10.76 8.18
N SER A 233 12.81 -10.42 9.03
CA SER A 233 12.53 -9.06 9.47
C SER A 233 13.37 -8.58 10.65
N ASP A 234 14.21 -9.41 11.28
CA ASP A 234 14.90 -9.10 12.55
C ASP A 234 15.64 -7.74 12.55
N ALA A 235 16.36 -7.42 11.47
CA ALA A 235 17.07 -6.14 11.31
C ALA A 235 16.15 -4.89 11.29
N LEU A 236 14.82 -5.07 11.23
CA LEU A 236 13.83 -4.01 11.29
C LEU A 236 13.32 -3.74 12.72
N LYS A 237 13.68 -4.57 13.70
CA LYS A 237 13.26 -4.39 15.10
C LYS A 237 13.66 -3.01 15.62
N LYS A 238 12.76 -2.34 16.34
CA LYS A 238 13.01 -1.03 16.94
C LYS A 238 12.59 -1.05 18.39
N ARG A 239 13.29 -0.27 19.21
CA ARG A 239 12.78 0.05 20.54
C ARG A 239 11.75 1.17 20.45
N PHE A 240 10.86 1.28 21.44
CA PHE A 240 9.83 2.31 21.43
C PHE A 240 10.43 3.70 21.33
N ASP A 241 11.48 4.00 22.09
CA ASP A 241 12.19 5.29 22.10
C ASP A 241 12.83 5.65 20.73
N GLU A 242 13.24 4.66 19.96
CA GLU A 242 13.84 4.83 18.63
C GLU A 242 12.79 4.91 17.51
N ALA A 243 11.60 4.32 17.72
CA ALA A 243 10.55 4.27 16.72
C ALA A 243 9.98 5.68 16.45
N PRO A 244 9.91 6.12 15.17
CA PRO A 244 9.36 7.42 14.81
C PRO A 244 7.96 7.66 15.40
N LYS A 245 7.82 8.78 16.11
CA LYS A 245 6.58 9.17 16.77
C LYS A 245 5.61 9.81 15.81
N HIS A 246 4.32 9.53 16.03
CA HIS A 246 3.28 10.28 15.38
C HIS A 246 3.16 11.67 16.03
N ARG A 247 2.73 12.67 15.25
CA ARG A 247 2.49 14.04 15.73
C ARG A 247 1.34 14.15 16.74
N ASP A 248 0.44 13.18 16.70
CA ASP A 248 -0.70 13.06 17.61
C ASP A 248 -0.43 11.91 18.58
N ASP A 249 -0.35 12.24 19.86
CA ASP A 249 0.10 11.35 20.91
C ASP A 249 -0.85 10.18 21.18
N ILE A 250 -2.10 10.23 20.70
CA ILE A 250 -3.02 9.09 20.85
C ILE A 250 -2.43 7.82 20.21
N TYR A 251 -1.72 7.95 19.09
CA TYR A 251 -1.11 6.83 18.39
C TYR A 251 0.19 6.37 19.06
N ASN A 252 0.94 7.30 19.66
CA ASN A 252 2.12 6.99 20.45
C ASN A 252 1.74 6.17 21.69
N GLY A 253 0.74 6.64 22.44
CA GLY A 253 0.21 5.95 23.61
C GLY A 253 -0.47 4.62 23.25
N PHE A 254 -1.15 4.54 22.11
CA PHE A 254 -1.74 3.29 21.61
C PHE A 254 -0.69 2.21 21.40
N CYS A 255 0.36 2.49 20.61
CA CYS A 255 1.39 1.50 20.34
C CYS A 255 2.15 1.12 21.62
N ALA A 256 2.42 2.09 22.50
CA ALA A 256 3.08 1.84 23.78
C ALA A 256 2.28 0.91 24.71
N ARG A 257 0.94 0.94 24.64
CA ARG A 257 0.07 0.08 25.46
C ARG A 257 -0.14 -1.30 24.84
N GLU A 258 -0.28 -1.38 23.52
CA GLU A 258 -0.63 -2.63 22.85
C GLU A 258 0.58 -3.52 22.57
N LEU A 259 1.77 -2.94 22.36
CA LEU A 259 2.95 -3.66 21.89
C LEU A 259 3.99 -3.87 22.98
N ASP A 260 4.52 -5.09 23.04
CA ASP A 260 5.76 -5.40 23.73
C ASP A 260 6.94 -5.23 22.76
N TYR A 261 7.63 -4.09 22.84
CA TYR A 261 8.78 -3.77 21.99
C TYR A 261 10.02 -4.64 22.29
N ASP A 262 10.17 -5.11 23.53
CA ASP A 262 11.29 -5.95 23.92
C ASP A 262 11.12 -7.36 23.34
N ARG A 263 9.90 -7.89 23.37
CA ARG A 263 9.55 -9.11 22.61
C ARG A 263 9.62 -8.90 21.10
N GLY A 264 9.31 -7.69 20.63
CA GLY A 264 9.28 -7.36 19.20
C GLY A 264 7.92 -7.65 18.58
N ASP A 265 6.88 -7.06 19.15
CA ASP A 265 5.51 -7.16 18.65
C ASP A 265 5.23 -6.16 17.52
N ASP A 266 4.32 -6.53 16.61
CA ASP A 266 3.77 -5.63 15.58
C ASP A 266 2.24 -5.59 15.61
N LEU A 267 1.67 -4.43 15.29
CA LEU A 267 0.24 -4.30 14.99
C LEU A 267 -0.04 -4.81 13.58
N LEU A 268 -1.02 -5.70 13.42
CA LEU A 268 -1.64 -6.01 12.13
C LEU A 268 -2.89 -5.15 11.94
N GLN A 269 -2.75 -4.02 11.26
CA GLN A 269 -3.87 -3.18 10.89
C GLN A 269 -4.50 -3.61 9.57
N LEU A 270 -5.82 -3.65 9.54
CA LEU A 270 -6.63 -3.83 8.34
C LEU A 270 -7.47 -2.59 8.13
N GLY A 271 -7.62 -2.18 6.88
CA GLY A 271 -8.47 -1.06 6.50
C GLY A 271 -8.82 -1.14 5.02
N ARG A 272 -9.41 -0.07 4.48
CA ARG A 272 -9.89 -0.04 3.10
C ARG A 272 -9.45 1.22 2.37
N ILE A 273 -9.01 1.03 1.13
CA ILE A 273 -8.99 2.12 0.14
C ILE A 273 -10.35 2.13 -0.55
N ASP A 274 -11.06 3.24 -0.40
CA ASP A 274 -12.37 3.51 -0.98
C ASP A 274 -12.45 4.98 -1.41
N MET A 275 -13.62 5.45 -1.82
CA MET A 275 -13.75 6.83 -2.26
C MET A 275 -13.49 7.86 -1.17
N ALA A 276 -13.80 7.55 0.10
CA ALA A 276 -13.55 8.45 1.22
C ALA A 276 -12.05 8.55 1.51
N ALA A 277 -11.33 7.42 1.50
CA ALA A 277 -9.88 7.37 1.63
C ALA A 277 -9.17 8.04 0.44
N ALA A 278 -9.59 7.77 -0.80
CA ALA A 278 -9.06 8.42 -1.99
C ALA A 278 -9.26 9.95 -1.95
N ARG A 279 -10.43 10.41 -1.50
CA ARG A 279 -10.70 11.83 -1.29
C ARG A 279 -9.79 12.44 -0.23
N ARG A 280 -9.59 11.76 0.92
CA ARG A 280 -8.67 12.23 1.98
C ARG A 280 -7.26 12.38 1.45
N TYR A 281 -6.77 11.41 0.69
CA TYR A 281 -5.46 11.48 0.04
C TYR A 281 -5.37 12.68 -0.92
N LEU A 282 -6.31 12.82 -1.85
CA LEU A 282 -6.31 13.92 -2.82
C LEU A 282 -6.36 15.30 -2.15
N LEU A 283 -7.17 15.47 -1.10
CA LEU A 283 -7.26 16.73 -0.37
C LEU A 283 -6.02 17.04 0.49
N ARG A 284 -5.24 16.03 0.85
CA ARG A 284 -3.97 16.21 1.57
C ARG A 284 -2.86 16.67 0.62
N GLU A 285 -2.87 16.18 -0.62
CA GLU A 285 -1.89 16.52 -1.66
C GLU A 285 -2.24 17.83 -2.42
N ILE A 286 -3.51 18.24 -2.45
CA ILE A 286 -3.97 19.48 -3.10
C ILE A 286 -4.10 20.60 -2.07
N PRO A 287 -3.54 21.81 -2.30
CA PRO A 287 -3.67 22.94 -1.37
C PRO A 287 -5.13 23.26 -1.04
N SER A 288 -5.46 23.26 0.26
CA SER A 288 -6.79 23.56 0.79
C SER A 288 -7.22 25.00 0.44
N GLY A 289 -8.48 25.18 0.02
CA GLY A 289 -9.05 26.50 -0.30
C GLY A 289 -8.94 26.93 -1.77
N SER A 290 -8.47 26.05 -2.66
CA SER A 290 -8.37 26.33 -4.10
C SER A 290 -9.61 25.82 -4.88
N LEU A 291 -10.02 26.54 -5.92
CA LEU A 291 -11.07 26.14 -6.88
C LEU A 291 -10.92 24.69 -7.41
N PRO A 292 -9.68 24.20 -7.67
CA PRO A 292 -9.42 22.79 -7.98
C PRO A 292 -9.83 21.79 -6.90
N ALA A 293 -9.71 22.12 -5.60
CA ALA A 293 -10.12 21.22 -4.51
C ALA A 293 -11.64 21.04 -4.45
N LEU A 294 -12.39 22.11 -4.75
CA LEU A 294 -13.86 22.05 -4.89
C LEU A 294 -14.27 21.24 -6.11
N LEU A 295 -13.64 21.46 -7.27
CA LEU A 295 -13.90 20.68 -8.49
C LEU A 295 -13.56 19.19 -8.29
N ALA A 296 -12.43 18.87 -7.64
CA ALA A 296 -12.06 17.50 -7.31
C ALA A 296 -13.08 16.84 -6.38
N THR A 297 -13.55 17.56 -5.35
CA THR A 297 -14.58 17.06 -4.43
C THR A 297 -15.90 16.80 -5.16
N SER A 298 -16.35 17.73 -6.01
CA SER A 298 -17.58 17.57 -6.81
C SER A 298 -17.48 16.42 -7.81
N ALA A 299 -16.33 16.26 -8.48
CA ALA A 299 -16.08 15.14 -9.38
C ALA A 299 -16.12 13.80 -8.65
N VAL A 300 -15.49 13.70 -7.47
CA VAL A 300 -15.54 12.49 -6.63
C VAL A 300 -16.98 12.16 -6.23
N LEU A 301 -17.78 13.16 -5.83
CA LEU A 301 -19.18 12.94 -5.47
C LEU A 301 -20.03 12.46 -6.65
N ALA A 302 -19.88 13.06 -7.82
CA ALA A 302 -20.59 12.64 -9.03
C ALA A 302 -20.19 11.21 -9.45
N LEU A 303 -18.91 10.89 -9.38
CA LEU A 303 -18.37 9.57 -9.67
C LEU A 303 -18.92 8.52 -8.70
N GLN A 304 -18.91 8.81 -7.40
CA GLN A 304 -19.38 7.90 -6.35
C GLN A 304 -20.89 7.66 -6.39
N ARG A 305 -21.70 8.71 -6.62
CA ARG A 305 -23.16 8.61 -6.50
C ARG A 305 -23.90 8.31 -7.80
N MET A 306 -23.33 8.63 -8.95
CA MET A 306 -24.03 8.50 -10.23
C MET A 306 -23.33 7.55 -11.20
N ILE A 307 -22.04 7.74 -11.42
CA ILE A 307 -21.34 7.05 -12.52
C ILE A 307 -20.96 5.63 -12.13
N LEU A 308 -20.30 5.44 -10.98
CA LEU A 308 -19.81 4.13 -10.55
C LEU A 308 -20.93 3.11 -10.29
N PRO A 309 -22.04 3.45 -9.61
CA PRO A 309 -23.13 2.49 -9.43
C PRO A 309 -23.70 2.00 -10.76
N LEU A 310 -23.84 2.89 -11.75
CA LEU A 310 -24.32 2.53 -13.08
C LEU A 310 -23.32 1.62 -13.82
N LEU A 311 -22.04 1.98 -13.82
CA LEU A 311 -20.99 1.17 -14.47
C LEU A 311 -20.85 -0.21 -13.81
N HIS A 312 -20.88 -0.27 -12.47
CA HIS A 312 -20.76 -1.52 -11.73
C HIS A 312 -21.99 -2.40 -11.84
N TRP A 313 -23.17 -1.81 -12.07
CA TRP A 313 -24.38 -2.59 -12.34
C TRP A 313 -24.38 -3.18 -13.75
N LEU A 314 -23.78 -2.49 -14.72
CA LEU A 314 -23.64 -2.98 -16.09
C LEU A 314 -22.49 -3.98 -16.28
N ASP A 315 -21.57 -4.08 -15.31
CA ASP A 315 -20.47 -5.04 -15.31
C ASP A 315 -20.91 -6.35 -14.61
N ASP A 316 -21.34 -7.32 -15.40
CA ASP A 316 -21.76 -8.65 -14.92
C ASP A 316 -20.60 -9.63 -14.77
N SER A 317 -19.35 -9.19 -14.98
CA SER A 317 -18.16 -10.04 -14.88
C SER A 317 -17.57 -10.10 -13.47
N ARG A 318 -17.92 -9.16 -12.58
CA ARG A 318 -17.33 -9.02 -11.24
C ARG A 318 -18.38 -8.76 -10.17
N THR A 319 -18.11 -9.24 -8.96
CA THR A 319 -18.99 -9.03 -7.79
C THR A 319 -18.99 -7.56 -7.36
N PHE A 320 -20.15 -7.00 -7.03
CA PHE A 320 -20.29 -5.66 -6.45
C PHE A 320 -21.35 -5.61 -5.35
N GLY A 321 -20.90 -5.53 -4.09
CA GLY A 321 -21.81 -5.60 -2.95
C GLY A 321 -22.56 -6.94 -2.94
N ILE A 322 -23.88 -6.90 -3.13
CA ILE A 322 -24.72 -8.10 -3.25
C ILE A 322 -24.86 -8.62 -4.69
N LEU A 323 -24.41 -7.85 -5.69
CA LEU A 323 -24.49 -8.24 -7.09
C LEU A 323 -23.39 -9.27 -7.39
N ARG A 324 -23.80 -10.45 -7.90
CA ARG A 324 -22.88 -11.52 -8.30
C ARG A 324 -22.68 -11.52 -9.81
N PRO A 325 -21.49 -11.93 -10.28
CA PRO A 325 -21.26 -12.06 -11.71
C PRO A 325 -22.17 -13.13 -12.32
N ARG A 326 -22.51 -12.94 -13.59
CA ARG A 326 -23.31 -13.90 -14.35
C ARG A 326 -22.44 -15.15 -14.59
N ARG A 327 -22.83 -16.30 -14.04
CA ARG A 327 -22.14 -17.56 -14.35
C ARG A 327 -22.25 -17.85 -15.85
N PRO A 328 -21.17 -18.26 -16.52
CA PRO A 328 -21.29 -18.79 -17.88
C PRO A 328 -22.24 -19.99 -17.83
N SER A 329 -23.19 -20.03 -18.78
CA SER A 329 -24.15 -21.11 -18.92
C SER A 329 -23.41 -22.45 -19.10
N GLY A 330 -23.26 -23.22 -18.02
CA GLY A 330 -22.61 -24.53 -18.03
C GLY A 330 -21.94 -24.97 -16.71
N GLU A 331 -21.59 -24.06 -15.80
CA GLU A 331 -20.98 -24.46 -14.52
C GLU A 331 -22.04 -24.62 -13.42
N ALA A 332 -22.29 -25.87 -13.04
CA ALA A 332 -23.04 -26.23 -11.85
C ALA A 332 -22.31 -25.72 -10.59
N ALA A 333 -23.08 -25.30 -9.58
CA ALA A 333 -22.54 -24.84 -8.31
C ALA A 333 -21.81 -25.99 -7.57
N PRO A 334 -20.69 -25.72 -6.86
CA PRO A 334 -20.28 -26.58 -5.76
C PRO A 334 -21.27 -26.50 -4.59
#